data_AF-A0A3R6Z6A1-F1
#
_entry.id   AF-A0A3R6Z6A1-F1
#
_cell.length_a   1.000
_cell.length_b   1.000
_cell.length_c   1.000
_cell.angle_alpha   90.00
_cell.angle_beta   90.00
_cell.angle_gamma   90.00
#
_symmetry.space_group_name_H-M   'P 1'
#
loop_
_entity.id
_entity.type
_entity.pdbx_description
1 polymer ?
#
loop_
_entity_poly.entity_id
_entity_poly.type
_entity_poly.pdbx_seq_one_letter_code
_entity_poly.pdbx_strand_id
1 'polypeptide(L)'
;MWTCSHRQERCPLPCGSPCIQLPCDVRCPNLLECGHQCPGLCGEPCNVPCRHCASADLKHQVVDLILQLTLEDHDPNDSPLVALPCGHSFSIETLDGYLELDKYYRKQDGVWTEVAPLSMQLVDGQTNKSCPQCRHPIDRVNRYGRILHFHEVYASERKYLHKTTELVLQSQQRRQEW
;
A
#
# COMPACT_ATOMS: atom_id res chain seq x y z
N MET A 1 -4.67 -3.34 -16.29
CA MET A 1 -5.72 -3.11 -15.27
C MET A 1 -5.71 -4.34 -14.39
N TRP A 2 -5.28 -4.21 -13.13
CA TRP A 2 -5.03 -5.35 -12.25
C TRP A 2 -6.35 -5.89 -11.70
N THR A 3 -6.58 -7.19 -11.87
CA THR A 3 -7.83 -7.85 -11.48
C THR A 3 -7.54 -9.02 -10.57
N CYS A 4 -8.21 -9.07 -9.43
CA CYS A 4 -8.18 -10.18 -8.50
C CYS A 4 -9.47 -10.98 -8.70
N SER A 5 -9.37 -12.29 -8.97
CA SER A 5 -10.54 -13.17 -9.17
C SER A 5 -11.40 -13.34 -7.91
N HIS A 6 -10.84 -13.03 -6.73
CA HIS A 6 -11.56 -13.07 -5.46
C HIS A 6 -12.38 -11.80 -5.19
N ARG A 7 -12.28 -10.79 -6.07
CA ARG A 7 -13.10 -9.59 -5.99
C ARG A 7 -14.34 -9.78 -6.86
N GLN A 8 -15.50 -9.54 -6.26
CA GLN A 8 -16.80 -9.73 -6.93
C GLN A 8 -16.98 -8.75 -8.09
N GLU A 9 -16.50 -7.51 -7.94
CA GLU A 9 -16.64 -6.45 -8.93
C GLU A 9 -15.39 -5.56 -9.03
N ARG A 10 -15.28 -4.80 -10.12
CA ARG A 10 -14.25 -3.76 -10.24
C ARG A 10 -14.53 -2.62 -9.25
N CYS A 11 -13.49 -1.91 -8.84
CA CYS A 11 -13.68 -0.68 -8.05
C CYS A 11 -14.56 0.30 -8.84
N PRO A 12 -15.70 0.76 -8.29
CA PRO A 12 -16.58 1.70 -8.99
C PRO A 12 -16.03 3.14 -8.97
N LEU A 13 -14.98 3.39 -8.18
CA LEU A 13 -14.34 4.69 -8.08
C LEU A 13 -13.26 4.89 -9.16
N PRO A 14 -13.01 6.13 -9.60
CA PRO A 14 -11.88 6.45 -10.46
C PRO A 14 -10.55 5.95 -9.89
N CYS A 15 -9.65 5.52 -10.78
CA CYS A 15 -8.27 5.22 -10.38
C CYS A 15 -7.62 6.49 -9.81
N GLY A 16 -6.97 6.39 -8.65
CA GLY A 16 -6.41 7.53 -7.91
C GLY A 16 -7.30 8.07 -6.79
N SER A 17 -8.55 7.62 -6.68
CA SER A 17 -9.37 7.85 -5.49
C SER A 17 -9.09 6.79 -4.41
N PRO A 18 -9.31 7.09 -3.11
CA PRO A 18 -9.20 6.09 -2.04
C PRO A 18 -10.05 4.86 -2.34
N CYS A 19 -9.39 3.73 -2.61
CA CYS A 19 -10.04 2.50 -3.04
C CYS A 19 -11.02 1.98 -1.97
N ILE A 20 -12.18 1.48 -2.40
CA ILE A 20 -13.22 0.88 -1.54
C ILE A 20 -13.33 -0.63 -1.70
N GLN A 21 -12.44 -1.24 -2.48
CA GLN A 21 -12.39 -2.68 -2.59
C GLN A 21 -11.73 -3.27 -1.35
N LEU A 22 -12.29 -4.37 -0.86
CA LEU A 22 -11.71 -5.11 0.26
C LEU A 22 -10.36 -5.72 -0.15
N PRO A 23 -9.37 -5.75 0.76
CA PRO A 23 -8.09 -6.41 0.51
C PRO A 23 -8.28 -7.92 0.27
N CYS A 24 -7.39 -8.51 -0.53
CA CYS A 24 -7.34 -9.95 -0.76
C CYS A 24 -6.06 -10.49 -0.13
N ASP A 25 -6.16 -11.56 0.66
CA ASP A 25 -5.02 -12.15 1.40
C ASP A 25 -4.52 -13.44 0.74
N VAL A 26 -5.04 -13.78 -0.45
CA VAL A 26 -4.73 -15.04 -1.13
C VAL A 26 -3.43 -14.91 -1.91
N ARG A 27 -2.56 -15.92 -1.81
CA ARG A 27 -1.35 -16.05 -2.65
C ARG A 27 -1.72 -16.09 -4.13
N CYS A 28 -0.91 -15.47 -4.96
CA CYS A 28 -1.10 -15.47 -6.40
C CYS A 28 -1.02 -16.91 -6.97
N PRO A 29 -2.01 -17.37 -7.76
CA PRO A 29 -2.00 -18.71 -8.35
C PRO A 29 -1.11 -18.82 -9.61
N ASN A 30 -0.61 -17.70 -10.12
CA ASN A 30 0.17 -17.68 -11.36
C ASN A 30 1.55 -18.31 -11.16
N LEU A 31 2.07 -18.92 -12.23
CA LEU A 31 3.46 -19.39 -12.28
C LEU A 31 4.36 -18.27 -12.83
N LEU A 32 5.56 -18.16 -12.25
CA LEU A 32 6.63 -17.33 -12.78
C LEU A 32 7.29 -18.03 -13.98
N GLU A 33 8.14 -17.32 -14.72
CA GLU A 33 8.88 -17.88 -15.87
C GLU A 33 9.73 -19.11 -15.49
N CYS A 34 10.21 -19.16 -14.25
CA CYS A 34 10.95 -20.30 -13.71
C CYS A 34 10.08 -21.54 -13.41
N GLY A 35 8.76 -21.48 -13.63
CA GLY A 35 7.82 -22.57 -13.39
C GLY A 35 7.32 -22.69 -11.95
N HIS A 36 7.86 -21.93 -11.00
CA HIS A 36 7.38 -21.92 -9.62
C HIS A 36 6.17 -20.99 -9.43
N GLN A 37 5.29 -21.34 -8.49
CA GLN A 37 4.17 -20.47 -8.12
C GLN A 37 4.67 -19.14 -7.55
N CYS A 38 4.09 -18.03 -8.05
CA CYS A 38 4.38 -16.69 -7.60
C CYS A 38 4.22 -16.58 -6.08
N PRO A 39 5.24 -16.11 -5.34
CA PRO A 39 5.13 -15.87 -3.90
C PRO A 39 4.32 -14.61 -3.57
N GLY A 40 3.94 -13.84 -4.60
CA GLY A 40 3.23 -12.58 -4.45
C GLY A 40 1.76 -12.72 -4.09
N LEU A 41 1.15 -11.60 -3.72
CA LEU A 41 -0.27 -11.47 -3.42
C LEU A 41 -1.16 -11.48 -4.69
N CYS A 42 -2.35 -12.07 -4.60
CA CYS A 42 -3.33 -12.04 -5.68
C CYS A 42 -3.77 -10.60 -6.00
N GLY A 43 -3.77 -10.25 -7.29
CA GLY A 43 -4.12 -8.92 -7.76
C GLY A 43 -2.96 -7.92 -7.78
N GLU A 44 -1.78 -8.31 -7.29
CA GLU A 44 -0.53 -7.55 -7.47
C GLU A 44 0.27 -8.03 -8.69
N PRO A 45 1.20 -7.21 -9.22
CA PRO A 45 2.15 -7.65 -10.23
C PRO A 45 2.95 -8.86 -9.77
N CYS A 46 3.21 -9.80 -10.69
CA CYS A 46 4.05 -10.97 -10.43
C CYS A 46 5.54 -10.62 -10.58
N ASN A 47 6.01 -9.58 -9.86
CA ASN A 47 7.38 -9.10 -9.86
C ASN A 47 8.14 -9.42 -8.56
N VAL A 48 7.52 -10.18 -7.65
CA VAL A 48 8.20 -10.68 -6.45
C VAL A 48 9.24 -11.74 -6.86
N PRO A 49 10.49 -11.66 -6.36
CA PRO A 49 11.52 -12.65 -6.65
C PRO A 49 11.12 -14.06 -6.20
N CYS A 50 11.46 -15.08 -7.00
CA CYS A 50 11.20 -16.48 -6.64
C CYS A 50 12.16 -16.94 -5.53
N ARG A 51 11.64 -17.46 -4.41
CA ARG A 51 12.47 -18.00 -3.31
C ARG A 51 13.49 -19.06 -3.73
N HIS A 52 13.19 -19.86 -4.76
CA HIS A 52 14.08 -20.94 -5.21
C HIS A 52 15.13 -20.45 -6.22
N CYS A 53 14.73 -19.56 -7.13
CA CYS A 53 15.54 -19.17 -8.30
C CYS A 53 16.17 -17.78 -8.19
N ALA A 54 15.80 -16.98 -7.20
CA ALA A 54 16.38 -15.64 -7.01
C ALA A 54 17.89 -15.72 -6.75
N SER A 55 18.59 -14.63 -7.05
CA SER A 55 20.01 -14.48 -6.72
C SER A 55 20.23 -14.60 -5.21
N ALA A 56 21.46 -14.96 -4.80
CA ALA A 56 21.81 -15.08 -3.40
C ALA A 56 21.45 -13.80 -2.62
N ASP A 57 21.75 -12.62 -3.16
CA ASP A 57 21.46 -11.34 -2.49
C ASP A 57 19.95 -11.15 -2.21
N LEU A 58 19.09 -11.54 -3.16
CA LEU A 58 17.64 -11.43 -3.02
C LEU A 58 17.09 -12.50 -2.07
N LYS A 59 17.69 -13.69 -2.02
CA LYS A 59 17.30 -14.75 -1.08
C LYS A 59 17.51 -14.34 0.38
N HIS A 60 18.61 -13.63 0.66
CA HIS A 60 18.92 -13.12 2.00
C HIS A 60 18.18 -11.82 2.34
N GLN A 61 17.42 -11.25 1.40
CA GLN A 61 16.60 -10.08 1.70
C GLN A 61 15.57 -10.45 2.78
N VAL A 62 15.53 -9.69 3.88
CA VAL A 62 14.50 -9.86 4.91
C VAL A 62 13.16 -9.40 4.32
N VAL A 63 12.21 -10.32 4.24
CA VAL A 63 10.87 -10.07 3.69
C VAL A 63 9.81 -10.00 4.79
N ASP A 64 10.03 -10.67 5.92
CA ASP A 64 9.18 -10.53 7.11
C ASP A 64 9.96 -9.82 8.22
N LEU A 65 9.55 -8.59 8.55
CA LEU A 65 10.24 -7.80 9.58
C LEU A 65 9.79 -8.16 10.99
N ILE A 66 8.65 -8.84 11.15
CA ILE A 66 8.09 -9.24 12.44
C ILE A 66 8.83 -10.48 12.95
N LEU A 67 8.95 -11.50 12.08
CA LEU A 67 9.62 -12.76 12.38
C LEU A 67 11.10 -12.78 11.95
N GLN A 68 11.58 -11.72 11.30
CA GLN A 68 12.94 -11.61 10.75
C GLN A 68 13.29 -12.74 9.76
N LEU A 69 12.33 -13.12 8.92
CA LEU A 69 12.52 -14.18 7.92
C LEU A 69 13.03 -13.60 6.60
N THR A 70 13.99 -14.30 6.00
CA THR A 70 14.50 -14.01 4.66
C THR A 70 13.55 -14.55 3.58
N LEU A 71 13.74 -14.13 2.33
CA LEU A 71 12.96 -14.66 1.20
C LEU A 71 13.07 -16.20 1.07
N GLU A 72 14.22 -16.77 1.42
CA GLU A 72 14.44 -18.22 1.33
C GLU A 72 13.69 -19.00 2.42
N ASP A 73 13.67 -18.44 3.64
CA ASP A 73 13.08 -19.05 4.83
C ASP A 73 11.56 -18.83 4.94
N HIS A 74 11.06 -17.76 4.35
CA HIS A 74 9.64 -17.38 4.41
C HIS A 74 8.75 -18.32 3.58
N ASP A 75 7.60 -18.74 4.13
CA ASP A 75 6.56 -19.45 3.38
C ASP A 75 5.51 -18.48 2.82
N PRO A 76 5.45 -18.30 1.48
CA PRO A 76 4.44 -17.43 0.86
C PRO A 76 3.01 -17.95 0.95
N ASN A 77 2.78 -19.21 1.37
CA ASN A 77 1.45 -19.74 1.61
C ASN A 77 0.84 -19.22 2.91
N ASP A 78 1.67 -18.97 3.92
CA ASP A 78 1.22 -18.44 5.22
C ASP A 78 0.96 -16.94 5.11
N SER A 79 1.91 -16.21 4.53
CA SER A 79 1.74 -14.79 4.24
C SER A 79 2.33 -14.47 2.86
N PRO A 80 1.50 -14.15 1.85
CA PRO A 80 2.02 -13.74 0.55
C PRO A 80 2.87 -12.48 0.64
N LEU A 81 3.68 -12.26 -0.39
CA LEU A 81 4.58 -11.12 -0.48
C LEU A 81 4.01 -10.01 -1.39
N VAL A 82 4.46 -8.79 -1.17
CA VAL A 82 4.18 -7.63 -2.01
C VAL A 82 5.50 -6.97 -2.36
N ALA A 83 5.76 -6.82 -3.66
CA ALA A 83 6.94 -6.09 -4.13
C ALA A 83 6.64 -4.59 -4.20
N LEU A 84 7.50 -3.80 -3.57
CA LEU A 84 7.48 -2.35 -3.67
C LEU A 84 8.15 -1.89 -4.98
N PRO A 85 7.87 -0.67 -5.47
CA PRO A 85 8.49 -0.10 -6.67
C PRO A 85 10.03 -0.06 -6.62
N CYS A 86 10.59 0.03 -5.42
CA CYS A 86 12.03 0.01 -5.19
C CYS A 86 12.69 -1.36 -5.35
N GLY A 87 11.93 -2.43 -5.59
CA GLY A 87 12.41 -3.80 -5.74
C GLY A 87 12.39 -4.63 -4.46
N HIS A 88 12.31 -4.01 -3.27
CA HIS A 88 12.17 -4.75 -2.02
C HIS A 88 10.78 -5.37 -1.90
N SER A 89 10.75 -6.64 -1.51
CA SER A 89 9.50 -7.37 -1.25
C SER A 89 9.29 -7.59 0.24
N PHE A 90 8.05 -7.50 0.71
CA PHE A 90 7.72 -7.73 2.12
C PHE A 90 6.45 -8.56 2.27
N SER A 91 6.30 -9.25 3.39
CA SER A 91 5.09 -9.98 3.76
C SER A 91 3.91 -9.04 3.94
N ILE A 92 2.69 -9.51 3.61
CA ILE A 92 1.49 -8.71 3.87
C ILE A 92 1.34 -8.37 5.34
N GLU A 93 1.70 -9.26 6.26
CA GLU A 93 1.67 -8.99 7.70
C GLU A 93 2.56 -7.81 8.08
N THR A 94 3.79 -7.78 7.55
CA THR A 94 4.72 -6.67 7.76
C THR A 94 4.18 -5.35 7.23
N LEU A 95 3.73 -5.31 5.97
CA LEU A 95 3.31 -4.06 5.34
C LEU A 95 1.93 -3.60 5.83
N ASP A 96 1.02 -4.50 6.15
CA ASP A 96 -0.28 -4.18 6.72
C ASP A 96 -0.12 -3.52 8.10
N GLY A 97 0.75 -4.07 8.95
CA GLY A 97 1.09 -3.46 10.23
C GLY A 97 1.79 -2.12 10.07
N TYR A 98 2.77 -2.03 9.16
CA TYR A 98 3.52 -0.79 8.92
C TYR A 98 2.65 0.34 8.34
N LEU A 99 1.67 0.00 7.51
CA LEU A 99 0.74 0.95 6.89
C LEU A 99 -0.56 1.12 7.70
N GLU A 100 -0.70 0.41 8.83
CA GLU A 100 -1.87 0.45 9.72
C GLU A 100 -3.19 0.17 8.97
N LEU A 101 -3.19 -0.90 8.16
CA LEU A 101 -4.31 -1.24 7.27
C LEU A 101 -5.63 -1.45 8.04
N ASP A 102 -5.55 -1.87 9.31
CA ASP A 102 -6.67 -2.07 10.23
C ASP A 102 -7.46 -0.77 10.52
N LYS A 103 -6.83 0.40 10.37
CA LYS A 103 -7.53 1.68 10.54
C LYS A 103 -8.45 2.01 9.36
N TYR A 104 -8.21 1.39 8.21
CA TYR A 104 -8.91 1.69 6.95
C TYR A 104 -9.93 0.63 6.55
N TYR A 105 -9.84 -0.56 7.15
CA TYR A 105 -10.71 -1.70 6.89
C TYR A 105 -10.98 -2.46 8.17
N ARG A 106 -12.18 -3.04 8.31
CA ARG A 106 -12.52 -3.89 9.45
C ARG A 106 -12.43 -5.36 9.08
N LYS A 107 -11.90 -6.15 10.00
CA LYS A 107 -11.94 -7.62 9.95
C LYS A 107 -12.99 -8.16 10.91
N GLN A 108 -13.67 -9.21 10.50
CA GLN A 108 -14.46 -10.08 11.36
C GLN A 108 -13.99 -11.52 11.15
N ASP A 109 -13.63 -12.22 12.22
CA ASP A 109 -13.12 -13.60 12.17
C ASP A 109 -11.95 -13.80 11.18
N GLY A 110 -11.05 -12.81 11.09
CA GLY A 110 -9.89 -12.83 10.20
C GLY A 110 -10.16 -12.43 8.75
N VAL A 111 -11.43 -12.23 8.37
CA VAL A 111 -11.83 -11.85 7.00
C VAL A 111 -12.15 -10.35 6.95
N TRP A 112 -11.67 -9.67 5.91
CA TRP A 112 -12.05 -8.28 5.63
C TRP A 112 -13.54 -8.20 5.28
N THR A 113 -14.32 -7.48 6.08
CA THR A 113 -15.79 -7.39 5.90
C THR A 113 -16.26 -6.00 5.54
N GLU A 114 -15.60 -4.97 6.06
CA GLU A 114 -16.06 -3.60 5.89
C GLU A 114 -14.93 -2.64 5.59
N VAL A 115 -15.30 -1.57 4.90
CA VAL A 115 -14.46 -0.43 4.60
C VAL A 115 -14.67 0.63 5.68
N ALA A 116 -13.63 0.96 6.46
CA ALA A 116 -13.76 1.92 7.55
C ALA A 116 -13.87 3.37 7.01
N PRO A 117 -14.65 4.25 7.66
CA PRO A 117 -14.77 5.64 7.23
C PRO A 117 -13.42 6.36 7.32
N LEU A 118 -13.10 7.14 6.29
CA LEU A 118 -11.91 7.97 6.27
C LEU A 118 -12.13 9.21 7.13
N SER A 119 -11.17 9.54 8.00
CA SER A 119 -11.21 10.75 8.81
C SER A 119 -9.87 11.48 8.77
N MET A 120 -9.91 12.79 8.97
CA MET A 120 -8.71 13.65 8.99
C MET A 120 -7.73 13.26 10.11
N GLN A 121 -8.23 12.64 11.18
CA GLN A 121 -7.41 12.16 12.29
C GLN A 121 -6.48 11.02 11.87
N LEU A 122 -6.82 10.28 10.81
CA LEU A 122 -5.97 9.20 10.29
C LEU A 122 -4.69 9.73 9.63
N VAL A 123 -4.68 10.98 9.17
CA VAL A 123 -3.56 11.58 8.41
C VAL A 123 -2.86 12.69 9.18
N ASP A 124 -3.37 13.05 10.37
CA ASP A 124 -2.76 14.07 11.20
C ASP A 124 -1.39 13.60 11.73
N GLY A 125 -0.37 14.41 11.48
CA GLY A 125 1.02 14.08 11.82
C GLY A 125 1.67 12.96 10.99
N GLN A 126 0.99 12.36 10.01
CA GLN A 126 1.57 11.28 9.22
C GLN A 126 2.41 11.78 8.03
N THR A 127 3.65 11.28 7.93
CA THR A 127 4.52 11.48 6.76
C THR A 127 4.18 10.49 5.64
N ASN A 128 4.57 10.80 4.40
CA ASN A 128 4.48 9.86 3.29
C ASN A 128 5.12 8.52 3.66
N LYS A 129 4.37 7.44 3.45
CA LYS A 129 4.82 6.09 3.78
C LYS A 129 5.91 5.67 2.80
N SER A 130 7.01 5.15 3.34
CA SER A 130 8.21 4.82 2.57
C SER A 130 8.70 3.42 2.90
N CYS A 131 9.43 2.80 1.98
CA CYS A 131 10.00 1.47 2.15
C CYS A 131 10.78 1.38 3.48
N PRO A 132 10.50 0.38 4.34
CA PRO A 132 11.22 0.21 5.61
C PRO A 132 12.73 0.04 5.44
N GLN A 133 13.18 -0.51 4.32
CA GLN A 133 14.59 -0.81 4.05
C GLN A 133 15.35 0.36 3.42
N CYS A 134 14.79 1.01 2.39
CA CYS A 134 15.52 2.04 1.62
C CYS A 134 14.88 3.44 1.63
N ARG A 135 13.74 3.60 2.32
CA ARG A 135 12.97 4.86 2.39
C ARG A 135 12.48 5.41 1.04
N HIS A 136 12.53 4.61 -0.02
CA HIS A 136 11.87 4.96 -1.27
C HIS A 136 10.35 5.09 -1.05
N PRO A 137 9.67 6.11 -1.60
CA PRO A 137 8.23 6.26 -1.44
C PRO A 137 7.47 4.99 -1.86
N ILE A 138 6.47 4.60 -1.07
CA ILE A 138 5.58 3.52 -1.44
C ILE A 138 4.51 4.12 -2.36
N ASP A 139 4.55 3.75 -3.64
CA ASP A 139 3.51 4.07 -4.61
C ASP A 139 3.10 2.80 -5.38
N ARG A 140 2.01 2.88 -6.15
CA ARG A 140 1.62 1.85 -7.15
C ARG A 140 1.44 0.42 -6.61
N VAL A 141 1.14 0.26 -5.32
CA VAL A 141 0.74 -1.03 -4.72
C VAL A 141 -0.79 -1.07 -4.60
N ASN A 142 -1.43 -2.06 -5.22
CA ASN A 142 -2.89 -2.07 -5.37
C ASN A 142 -3.61 -2.27 -4.03
N ARG A 143 -3.11 -3.14 -3.16
CA ARG A 143 -3.64 -3.41 -1.81
C ARG A 143 -3.74 -2.14 -0.97
N TYR A 144 -2.72 -1.29 -1.05
CA TYR A 144 -2.59 -0.07 -0.24
C TYR A 144 -3.12 1.18 -0.95
N GLY A 145 -3.72 1.05 -2.13
CA GLY A 145 -4.23 2.20 -2.90
C GLY A 145 -5.19 3.09 -2.12
N ARG A 146 -6.00 2.53 -1.20
CA ARG A 146 -6.86 3.33 -0.31
C ARG A 146 -6.07 4.30 0.55
N ILE A 147 -5.02 3.81 1.19
CA ILE A 147 -4.17 4.57 2.11
C ILE A 147 -3.37 5.60 1.32
N LEU A 148 -2.65 5.14 0.29
CA LEU A 148 -1.77 6.00 -0.50
C LEU A 148 -2.54 7.15 -1.15
N HIS A 149 -3.66 6.86 -1.80
CA HIS A 149 -4.47 7.90 -2.43
C HIS A 149 -5.16 8.82 -1.41
N PHE A 150 -5.53 8.30 -0.23
CA PHE A 150 -6.07 9.16 0.83
C PHE A 150 -5.03 10.17 1.32
N HIS A 151 -3.79 9.73 1.55
CA HIS A 151 -2.68 10.63 1.88
C HIS A 151 -2.39 11.65 0.78
N GLU A 152 -2.44 11.24 -0.49
CA GLU A 152 -2.25 12.14 -1.65
C GLU A 152 -3.33 13.21 -1.72
N VAL A 153 -4.61 12.83 -1.60
CA VAL A 153 -5.76 13.76 -1.61
C VAL A 153 -5.64 14.75 -0.45
N TYR A 154 -5.34 14.26 0.75
CA TYR A 154 -5.17 15.11 1.93
C TYR A 154 -3.98 16.07 1.79
N ALA A 155 -2.84 15.59 1.29
CA ALA A 155 -1.68 16.44 1.04
C ALA A 155 -1.99 17.54 0.01
N SER A 156 -2.79 17.22 -1.01
CA SER A 156 -3.28 18.19 -1.99
C SER A 156 -4.21 19.23 -1.36
N GLU A 157 -5.17 18.79 -0.54
CA GLU A 157 -6.08 19.68 0.20
C GLU A 157 -5.30 20.66 1.09
N ARG A 158 -4.34 20.16 1.88
CA ARG A 158 -3.50 21.01 2.73
C ARG A 158 -2.73 22.06 1.93
N LYS A 159 -2.11 21.66 0.81
CA LYS A 159 -1.39 22.60 -0.08
C LYS A 159 -2.32 23.69 -0.62
N TYR A 160 -3.53 23.29 -1.03
CA TYR A 160 -4.55 24.23 -1.51
C TYR A 160 -5.01 25.21 -0.41
N LEU A 161 -5.26 24.71 0.80
CA LEU A 161 -5.65 25.53 1.95
C LEU A 161 -4.56 26.56 2.30
N HIS A 162 -3.31 26.13 2.40
CA HIS A 162 -2.18 27.04 2.66
C HIS A 162 -2.12 28.19 1.64
N LYS A 163 -2.18 27.86 0.34
CA LYS A 163 -2.18 28.86 -0.74
C LYS A 163 -3.37 29.81 -0.64
N THR A 164 -4.55 29.29 -0.28
CA THR A 164 -5.77 30.09 -0.17
C THR A 164 -5.69 31.05 1.04
N THR A 165 -5.19 30.58 2.17
CA THR A 165 -4.97 31.41 3.37
C THR A 165 -4.01 32.56 3.08
N GLU A 166 -2.90 32.29 2.37
CA GLU A 166 -1.96 33.33 1.94
C GLU A 166 -2.64 34.40 1.07
N LEU A 167 -3.45 33.98 0.09
CA LEU A 167 -4.18 34.90 -0.79
C LEU A 167 -5.19 35.77 -0.02
N VAL A 168 -5.89 35.18 0.96
CA VAL A 168 -6.83 35.92 1.80
C VAL A 168 -6.11 36.97 2.64
N LEU A 169 -4.97 36.63 3.26
CA LEU A 169 -4.16 37.55 4.05
C LEU A 169 -3.64 38.72 3.20
N GLN A 170 -3.12 38.44 2.00
CA GLN A 170 -2.68 39.48 1.07
C GLN A 170 -3.84 40.41 0.63
N SER A 171 -5.03 39.85 0.43
CA SER A 171 -6.24 40.61 0.09
C SER A 171 -6.70 41.52 1.23
N GLN A 172 -6.58 41.06 2.48
CA GLN A 172 -6.88 41.86 3.67
C GLN A 172 -5.90 43.01 3.85
N GLN A 173 -4.59 42.78 3.66
CA GLN A 173 -3.56 43.82 3.73
C GLN A 173 -3.81 44.94 2.71
N ARG A 174 -4.07 44.59 1.44
CA ARG A 174 -4.39 45.59 0.40
C ARG A 174 -5.63 46.44 0.72
N ARG A 175 -6.63 45.87 1.41
CA ARG A 175 -7.82 46.61 1.84
C ARG A 175 -7.55 47.56 3.02
N GLN A 176 -6.52 47.30 3.83
CA GLN A 176 -6.13 48.18 4.93
C GLN A 176 -5.26 49.35 4.45
N GLU A 177 -4.63 49.23 3.29
CA GLU A 177 -3.82 50.28 2.65
C GLU A 177 -4.66 51.28 1.84
N TRP A 178 -5.96 51.03 1.68
CA TRP A 178 -6.94 51.91 1.01
C TRP A 178 -7.71 52.74 2.05
#